data_AF-A0A6P5A3B8-F1
#
_entry.id   AF-A0A6P5A3B8-F1
#
_cell.length_a   1.000
_cell.length_b   1.000
_cell.length_c   1.000
_cell.angle_alpha   90.00
_cell.angle_beta   90.00
_cell.angle_gamma   90.00
#
_symmetry.space_group_name_H-M   'P 1'
#
loop_
_entity.id
_entity.type
_entity.pdbx_description
1 polymer ?
#
loop_
_entity_poly.entity_id
_entity_poly.type
_entity_poly.pdbx_seq_one_letter_code
_entity_poly.pdbx_strand_id
1 'polypeptide(L)'
;SNCLSWGRYVTVPASHELHIFGSINGVEFDMVGHGTGNPKDGSQELQVKSTKGPLPFSPYVLAPHFAYGYDQYLPFPDQGVSPFQATMQGSSG
;
A
#
# COMPACT_ATOMS: atom_id res chain seq x y z
N SER A 1 -10.42 38.68 13.79
CA SER A 1 -10.70 37.29 14.18
C SER A 1 -11.44 36.59 13.07
N ASN A 2 -10.80 35.67 12.34
CA ASN A 2 -11.52 34.61 11.65
C ASN A 2 -10.61 33.37 11.66
N CYS A 3 -11.06 32.35 12.38
CA CYS A 3 -10.31 31.16 12.70
C CYS A 3 -10.30 30.24 11.48
N LEU A 4 -9.15 30.09 10.82
CA LEU A 4 -8.96 29.08 9.79
C LEU A 4 -8.78 27.73 10.48
N SER A 5 -9.87 27.01 10.73
CA SER A 5 -9.80 25.58 11.03
C SER A 5 -10.23 24.79 9.79
N TRP A 6 -9.25 24.48 8.95
CA TRP A 6 -9.37 23.44 7.96
C TRP A 6 -8.51 22.27 8.44
N GLY A 7 -9.10 21.38 9.24
CA GLY A 7 -8.57 20.02 9.34
C GLY A 7 -8.67 19.40 7.95
N ARG A 8 -7.58 19.38 7.19
CA ARG A 8 -7.51 18.67 5.91
C ARG A 8 -7.62 17.18 6.21
N TYR A 9 -8.82 16.63 6.16
CA TYR A 9 -9.00 15.18 6.08
C TYR A 9 -8.42 14.72 4.74
N VAL A 10 -7.31 13.99 4.80
CA VAL A 10 -6.73 13.36 3.62
C VAL A 10 -7.49 12.07 3.36
N THR A 11 -8.19 12.03 2.23
CA THR A 11 -8.82 10.80 1.75
C THR A 11 -7.75 9.92 1.15
N VAL A 12 -7.41 8.84 1.85
CA VAL A 12 -6.56 7.77 1.33
C VAL A 12 -7.44 6.84 0.48
N PRO A 13 -6.98 6.39 -0.70
CA PRO A 13 -7.70 5.39 -1.49
C PRO A 13 -8.00 4.15 -0.64
N ALA A 14 -9.22 3.64 -0.69
CA ALA A 14 -9.61 2.43 0.06
C ALA A 14 -9.18 1.13 -0.64
N SER A 15 -8.68 1.22 -1.87
CA SER A 15 -8.22 0.10 -2.69
C SER A 15 -6.85 0.38 -3.31
N HIS A 16 -6.13 -0.69 -3.62
CA HIS A 16 -4.82 -0.62 -4.25
C HIS A 16 -4.59 -1.80 -5.20
N GLU A 17 -3.70 -1.61 -6.16
CA GLU A 17 -3.20 -2.62 -7.07
C GLU A 17 -1.71 -2.83 -6.86
N LEU A 18 -1.26 -4.08 -6.92
CA LEU A 18 0.14 -4.46 -6.81
C LEU A 18 0.59 -5.13 -8.10
N HIS A 19 1.72 -4.68 -8.66
CA HIS A 19 2.50 -5.46 -9.62
C HIS A 19 3.92 -5.59 -9.08
N ILE A 20 4.34 -6.82 -8.79
CA ILE A 20 5.67 -7.13 -8.26
C ILE A 20 6.32 -8.20 -9.14
N PHE A 21 7.51 -7.89 -9.61
CA PHE A 21 8.25 -8.73 -10.54
C PHE A 21 9.74 -8.61 -10.26
N GLY A 22 10.50 -9.60 -10.72
CA GLY A 22 11.94 -9.60 -10.57
C GLY A 22 12.51 -11.00 -10.73
N SER A 23 13.67 -11.24 -10.13
CA SER A 23 14.33 -12.54 -10.13
C SER A 23 14.92 -12.88 -8.77
N ILE A 24 14.81 -14.13 -8.36
CA ILE A 24 15.51 -14.69 -7.20
C ILE A 24 16.45 -15.79 -7.73
N ASN A 25 17.75 -15.63 -7.51
CA ASN A 25 18.78 -16.55 -8.03
C ASN A 25 18.70 -16.77 -9.55
N GLY A 26 18.36 -15.72 -10.30
CA GLY A 26 18.21 -15.78 -11.76
C GLY A 26 16.91 -16.43 -12.25
N VAL A 27 16.05 -16.92 -11.37
CA VAL A 27 14.71 -17.40 -11.72
C VAL A 27 13.72 -16.24 -11.61
N GLU A 28 13.10 -15.90 -12.73
CA GLU A 28 12.14 -14.81 -12.79
C GLU A 28 10.81 -15.15 -12.09
N PHE A 29 10.18 -14.14 -11.51
CA PHE A 29 8.80 -14.19 -11.05
C PHE A 29 8.06 -12.91 -11.45
N ASP A 30 6.74 -13.02 -11.59
CA ASP A 30 5.84 -11.92 -11.88
C ASP A 30 4.49 -12.20 -11.21
N MET A 31 4.00 -11.24 -10.45
CA MET A 31 2.77 -11.36 -9.67
C MET A 31 1.95 -10.08 -9.72
N VAL A 32 0.64 -10.23 -9.82
CA VAL A 32 -0.33 -9.13 -9.74
C VAL A 32 -1.27 -9.36 -8.58
N GLY A 33 -1.70 -8.28 -7.94
CA GLY A 33 -2.61 -8.33 -6.81
C GLY A 33 -3.54 -7.13 -6.74
N HIS A 34 -4.63 -7.33 -6.01
CA HIS A 34 -5.60 -6.30 -5.69
C HIS A 34 -5.95 -6.41 -4.21
N GLY A 35 -6.13 -5.26 -3.56
CA GLY A 35 -6.39 -5.22 -2.14
C GLY A 35 -7.15 -3.98 -1.71
N THR A 36 -7.50 -3.99 -0.44
CA THR A 36 -8.19 -2.89 0.25
C THR A 36 -7.45 -2.54 1.54
N GLY A 37 -7.60 -1.31 1.99
CA GLY A 37 -7.03 -0.87 3.26
C GLY A 37 -7.89 0.16 3.98
N ASN A 38 -7.74 0.20 5.30
CA ASN A 38 -8.46 1.12 6.16
C ASN A 38 -7.45 1.92 7.02
N PRO A 39 -7.24 3.21 6.72
CA PRO A 39 -6.30 4.04 7.47
C PRO A 39 -6.74 4.33 8.91
N LYS A 40 -8.01 4.05 9.26
CA LYS A 40 -8.54 4.31 10.61
C LYS A 40 -8.08 3.28 11.64
N ASP A 41 -7.93 2.03 11.23
CA ASP A 41 -7.55 0.92 12.11
C ASP A 41 -6.20 0.29 11.77
N GLY A 42 -5.53 0.74 10.70
CA GLY A 42 -4.24 0.19 10.32
C GLY A 42 -4.29 -1.11 9.54
N SER A 43 -5.47 -1.52 9.08
CA SER A 43 -5.65 -2.80 8.40
C SER A 43 -5.50 -2.71 6.89
N GLN A 44 -5.04 -3.81 6.30
CA GLN A 44 -5.08 -4.05 4.86
C GLN A 44 -5.31 -5.53 4.57
N GLU A 45 -5.90 -5.81 3.42
CA GLU A 45 -6.03 -7.14 2.85
C GLU A 45 -5.58 -7.07 1.39
N LEU A 46 -4.84 -8.08 0.96
CA LEU A 46 -4.27 -8.15 -0.38
C LEU A 46 -4.31 -9.59 -0.89
N GLN A 47 -4.93 -9.78 -2.05
CA GLN A 47 -4.92 -11.04 -2.78
C GLN A 47 -3.94 -10.94 -3.95
N VAL A 48 -2.95 -11.83 -3.98
CA VAL A 48 -1.89 -11.81 -5.00
C VAL A 48 -1.84 -13.16 -5.70
N LYS A 49 -1.66 -13.13 -7.02
CA LYS A 49 -1.44 -14.31 -7.85
C LYS A 49 -0.22 -14.15 -8.73
N SER A 50 0.50 -15.24 -8.95
CA SER A 50 1.54 -15.29 -9.98
C SER A 50 0.91 -15.33 -11.37
N THR A 51 1.55 -14.66 -12.32
CA THR A 51 1.17 -14.71 -13.75
C THR A 51 1.92 -15.81 -14.50
N LYS A 52 2.95 -16.41 -13.90
CA LYS A 52 3.84 -17.43 -14.50
C LYS A 52 3.65 -18.85 -13.94
N GLY A 53 2.61 -19.09 -13.14
CA GLY A 53 2.36 -20.37 -12.45
C GLY A 53 2.90 -20.39 -11.00
N PRO A 54 2.98 -21.56 -10.34
CA PRO A 54 3.43 -21.65 -8.95
C PRO A 54 4.82 -21.04 -8.75
N LEU A 55 5.01 -20.34 -7.63
CA LEU A 55 6.32 -19.77 -7.30
C LEU A 55 7.33 -20.88 -6.98
N PRO A 56 8.57 -20.80 -7.49
CA PRO A 56 9.62 -21.76 -7.19
C PRO A 56 10.29 -21.53 -5.82
N PHE A 57 9.77 -20.59 -5.03
CA PHE A 57 10.25 -20.22 -3.70
C PHE A 57 9.08 -19.93 -2.76
N SER A 58 9.36 -19.84 -1.46
CA SER A 58 8.35 -19.52 -0.46
C SER A 58 7.76 -18.11 -0.67
N PRO A 59 6.43 -17.94 -0.84
CA PRO A 59 5.81 -16.63 -1.02
C PRO A 59 6.08 -15.66 0.16
N TYR A 60 6.35 -16.20 1.35
CA TYR A 60 6.62 -15.41 2.56
C TYR A 60 7.82 -14.47 2.44
N VAL A 61 8.78 -14.76 1.55
CA VAL A 61 9.94 -13.88 1.33
C VAL A 61 9.51 -12.54 0.75
N LEU A 62 8.34 -12.49 0.09
CA LEU A 62 7.77 -11.28 -0.47
C LEU A 62 6.80 -10.57 0.48
N ALA A 63 6.44 -11.17 1.62
CA ALA A 63 5.44 -10.62 2.53
C ALA A 63 5.70 -9.17 3.00
N PRO A 64 6.96 -8.77 3.34
CA PRO A 64 7.24 -7.37 3.68
C PRO A 64 7.00 -6.42 2.51
N HIS A 65 7.26 -6.85 1.28
CA HIS A 65 7.04 -6.05 0.06
C HIS A 65 5.55 -5.90 -0.26
N PHE A 66 4.72 -6.87 0.15
CA PHE A 66 3.28 -6.78 0.05
C PHE A 66 2.68 -5.79 1.05
N ALA A 67 3.17 -5.81 2.29
CA ALA A 67 2.55 -5.04 3.38
C ALA A 67 3.12 -3.62 3.52
N TYR A 68 4.45 -3.47 3.58
CA TYR A 68 5.12 -2.17 3.77
C TYR A 68 5.11 -1.29 2.51
N GLY A 69 4.59 -1.80 1.39
CA GLY A 69 4.29 -0.98 0.22
C GLY A 69 3.12 -0.01 0.45
N TYR A 70 2.35 -0.18 1.52
CA TYR A 70 1.09 0.53 1.74
C TYR A 70 0.99 1.24 3.09
N ASP A 71 2.08 1.89 3.52
CA ASP A 71 2.16 2.62 4.80
C ASP A 71 1.13 3.78 4.93
N GLN A 72 0.47 4.18 3.83
CA GLN A 72 -0.63 5.15 3.89
C GLN A 72 -1.81 4.68 4.75
N TYR A 73 -1.95 3.37 4.98
CA TYR A 73 -2.99 2.81 5.85
C TYR A 73 -2.62 2.83 7.33
N LEU A 74 -1.41 3.22 7.71
CA LEU A 74 -1.06 3.28 9.13
C LEU A 74 -1.82 4.42 9.85
N PRO A 75 -2.39 4.16 11.04
CA PRO A 75 -3.03 5.20 11.82
C PRO A 75 -1.98 6.20 12.28
N PHE A 76 -2.33 7.49 12.22
CA PHE A 76 -1.43 8.59 12.60
C PHE A 76 -2.03 9.38 13.78
N PRO A 77 -1.22 9.81 14.76
CA PRO A 77 -1.73 10.55 15.92
C PRO A 77 -2.47 11.85 15.57
N ASP A 78 -3.38 12.26 16.45
CA ASP A 78 -3.96 13.60 16.56
C ASP A 78 -4.54 14.21 15.29
N GLN A 79 -5.34 13.44 14.54
CA GLN A 79 -6.04 13.91 13.34
C GLN A 79 -5.10 14.49 12.27
N GLY A 80 -3.79 14.29 12.43
CA GLY A 80 -2.76 14.72 11.51
C GLY A 80 -2.70 13.82 10.29
N VAL A 81 -1.99 14.30 9.29
CA VAL A 81 -1.73 13.57 8.05
C VAL A 81 -0.32 13.01 8.14
N SER A 82 -0.16 11.70 8.01
CA SER A 82 1.18 11.11 7.94
C SER A 82 1.89 11.53 6.65
N PRO A 83 3.23 11.56 6.60
CA PRO A 83 3.96 11.83 5.36
C PRO A 83 3.53 10.92 4.19
N PHE A 84 3.20 9.65 4.46
CA PHE A 84 2.71 8.69 3.47
C PHE A 84 1.30 9.03 2.96
N GLN A 85 0.45 9.58 3.81
CA GLN A 85 -0.88 10.03 3.42
C GLN A 85 -0.80 11.34 2.61
N ALA A 86 0.08 12.26 3.00
CA ALA A 86 0.25 13.55 2.33
C ALA A 86 0.71 13.40 0.87
N THR A 87 1.60 12.45 0.58
CA THR A 87 2.12 12.22 -0.78
C THR A 87 1.08 11.66 -1.73
N MET A 88 0.02 11.01 -1.24
CA MET A 88 -1.11 10.55 -2.06
C MET A 88 -1.90 11.70 -2.70
N GLN A 89 -1.80 12.93 -2.16
CA GLN A 89 -2.40 14.12 -2.78
C GLN A 89 -1.49 14.78 -3.83
N GLY A 90 -0.20 14.42 -3.85
CA GLY A 90 0.83 15.04 -4.69
C GLY A 90 0.98 14.41 -6.08
N SER A 91 0.42 13.23 -6.33
CA SER A 91 0.47 12.60 -7.66
C SER A 91 -0.73 13.02 -8.50
N SER A 92 -0.73 14.27 -8.95
CA SER A 92 -1.24 14.54 -10.30
C SER A 92 -0.12 14.11 -11.23
N GLY A 93 -0.40 13.08 -12.05
CA GLY A 93 0.54 12.59 -13.05
C GLY A 93 0.94 13.66 -14.07
#